data_AF-A0A942V1R0-F1
#
_entry.id   AF-A0A942V1R0-F1
#
_cell.length_a   1.000
_cell.length_b   1.000
_cell.length_c   1.000
_cell.angle_alpha   90.00
_cell.angle_beta   90.00
_cell.angle_gamma   90.00
#
_symmetry.space_group_name_H-M   'P 1'
#
loop_
_entity.id
_entity.type
_entity.pdbx_description
1 polymer ?
#
loop_
_entity_poly.entity_id
_entity_poly.type
_entity_poly.pdbx_seq_one_letter_code
_entity_poly.pdbx_strand_id
1 'polypeptide(L)'
;MKKIFVIYGLIGVVLISSLIYLGFQGLSDKTEELYGKALDLSKEVEENLWKDFNFGDYPVAIRQRNTEYVFRKEEMRKRTPVLPVIACTAYPVDGEVNVFMLSKEELDTLGDFAEGIGNEEEFLINQFGLDKKKMIDEQYLSIMYHEGLHAYQLKYYEKNLMNIAKDEYKEIDEKEVLRRVDEEAIVSYYEKEGELLYQAITTQDDKESISLAKEYVSARKKRIQFLEKHWKREELEVLKEQEHYYELVEGTAKYMEEQILKYLEREEIVEKYLKTIKELQEGKQKYYNTGMGICLLLDRFNISWKKDAFRNPIPLNERLEDALEGL
;
A
#
# COMPACT_ATOMS: atom_id res chain seq x y z
N MET A 1 58.49 14.05 14.31
CA MET A 1 57.52 13.49 15.27
C MET A 1 56.44 14.49 15.72
N LYS A 2 56.76 15.65 16.32
CA LYS A 2 55.74 16.63 16.76
C LYS A 2 54.78 17.12 15.66
N LYS A 3 55.27 17.38 14.44
CA LYS A 3 54.41 17.82 13.30
C LYS A 3 53.42 16.75 12.83
N ILE A 4 53.78 15.46 12.95
CA ILE A 4 52.92 14.33 12.54
C ILE A 4 51.76 14.17 13.53
N PHE A 5 52.03 14.31 14.83
CA PHE A 5 51.00 14.30 15.88
C PHE A 5 49.98 15.45 15.73
N VAL A 6 50.42 16.64 15.31
CA VAL A 6 49.54 17.79 15.07
C VAL A 6 48.61 17.55 13.87
N ILE A 7 49.13 16.95 12.78
CA ILE A 7 48.33 16.63 11.59
C ILE A 7 47.27 15.57 11.90
N TYR A 8 47.63 14.48 12.59
CA TYR A 8 46.65 13.46 12.98
C TYR A 8 45.63 13.95 14.00
N GLY A 9 46.02 14.86 14.91
CA GLY A 9 45.08 15.53 15.81
C GLY A 9 44.05 16.38 15.06
N LEU A 10 44.48 17.13 14.03
CA LEU A 10 43.60 17.91 13.16
C LEU A 10 42.63 17.01 12.36
N ILE A 11 43.11 15.90 11.81
CA ILE A 11 42.25 14.92 11.11
C ILE A 11 41.21 14.34 12.07
N GLY A 12 41.60 14.00 13.30
CA GLY A 12 40.66 13.52 14.32
C GLY A 12 39.58 14.54 14.68
N VAL A 13 39.94 15.81 14.84
CA VAL A 13 38.97 16.89 15.09
C VAL A 13 38.03 17.08 13.90
N VAL A 14 38.55 17.04 12.66
CA VAL A 14 37.73 17.14 11.46
C VAL A 14 36.76 15.96 11.38
N LEU A 15 37.22 14.73 11.61
CA LEU A 15 36.35 13.54 11.60
C LEU A 15 35.28 13.58 12.68
N ILE A 16 35.62 13.99 13.90
CA ILE A 16 34.64 14.15 15.00
C ILE A 16 33.64 15.26 14.67
N SER A 17 34.11 16.39 14.14
CA SER A 17 33.23 17.50 13.74
C SER A 17 32.32 17.10 12.58
N SER A 18 32.82 16.32 11.62
CA SER A 18 32.03 15.76 10.52
C SER A 18 31.01 14.75 11.01
N LEU A 19 31.37 13.89 11.96
CA LEU A 19 30.44 12.93 12.59
C LEU A 19 29.35 13.65 13.38
N ILE A 20 29.72 14.71 14.12
CA ILE A 20 28.79 15.57 14.84
C ILE A 20 27.87 16.30 13.85
N TYR A 21 28.42 16.89 12.79
CA TYR A 21 27.66 17.58 11.75
C TYR A 21 26.71 16.65 10.99
N LEU A 22 27.16 15.45 10.62
CA LEU A 22 26.34 14.43 9.98
C LEU A 22 25.28 13.84 10.93
N GLY A 23 25.59 13.76 12.24
CA GLY A 23 24.65 13.38 13.29
C GLY A 23 23.62 14.47 13.63
N PHE A 24 23.90 15.72 13.26
CA PHE A 24 22.98 16.86 13.40
C PHE A 24 22.13 17.13 12.16
N GLN A 25 22.33 16.42 11.05
CA GLN A 25 21.40 16.50 9.93
C GLN A 25 20.05 15.97 10.41
N GLY A 26 19.14 16.91 10.67
CA GLY A 26 17.75 16.66 11.04
C GLY A 26 16.97 16.05 9.89
N LEU A 27 15.66 15.95 10.05
CA LEU A 27 14.78 15.68 8.93
C LEU A 27 15.02 16.73 7.85
N SER A 28 15.03 16.31 6.58
CA SER A 28 15.16 17.27 5.49
C SER A 28 13.96 18.21 5.43
N ASP A 29 14.22 19.48 5.13
CA ASP A 29 13.17 20.48 4.86
C ASP A 29 12.19 19.97 3.79
N LYS A 30 12.68 19.15 2.85
CA LYS A 30 11.86 18.57 1.79
C LYS A 30 10.84 17.57 2.31
N THR A 31 11.26 16.64 3.17
CA THR A 31 10.34 15.66 3.75
C THR A 31 9.32 16.34 4.67
N GLU A 32 9.75 17.36 5.41
CA GLU A 32 8.84 18.17 6.23
C GLU A 32 7.82 18.95 5.38
N GLU A 33 8.25 19.55 4.27
CA GLU A 33 7.36 20.19 3.29
C GLU A 33 6.31 19.22 2.74
N LEU A 34 6.72 17.99 2.39
CA LEU A 34 5.81 16.97 1.88
C LEU A 34 4.80 16.52 2.93
N TYR A 35 5.23 16.33 4.19
CA TYR A 35 4.29 16.07 5.27
C TYR A 35 3.28 17.23 5.45
N GLY A 36 3.73 18.48 5.38
CA GLY A 36 2.85 19.65 5.40
C GLY A 36 1.81 19.62 4.28
N LYS A 37 2.22 19.33 3.04
CA LYS A 37 1.29 19.15 1.91
C LYS A 37 0.30 18.01 2.12
N ALA A 38 0.74 16.90 2.73
CA ALA A 38 -0.15 15.80 3.06
C ALA A 38 -1.23 16.22 4.06
N LEU A 39 -0.88 17.03 5.08
CA LEU A 39 -1.86 17.61 6.00
C LEU A 39 -2.84 18.56 5.32
N ASP A 40 -2.35 19.44 4.44
CA ASP A 40 -3.18 20.41 3.72
C ASP A 40 -4.23 19.72 2.83
N LEU A 41 -3.85 18.60 2.20
CA LEU A 41 -4.75 17.79 1.36
C LEU A 41 -5.78 16.98 2.18
N SER A 42 -5.54 16.80 3.49
CA SER A 42 -6.31 15.85 4.31
C SER A 42 -7.79 16.18 4.38
N LYS A 43 -8.13 17.46 4.37
CA LYS A 43 -9.53 17.89 4.44
C LYS A 43 -10.28 17.57 3.14
N GLU A 44 -9.65 17.82 2.00
CA GLU A 44 -10.21 17.51 0.69
C GLU A 44 -10.44 16.00 0.55
N VAL A 45 -9.48 15.19 0.99
CA VAL A 45 -9.59 13.73 0.99
C VAL A 45 -10.73 13.25 1.88
N GLU A 46 -10.87 13.82 3.09
CA GLU A 46 -11.97 13.46 4.00
C GLU A 46 -13.34 13.83 3.42
N GLU A 47 -13.47 15.00 2.80
CA GLU A 47 -14.75 15.51 2.30
C GLU A 47 -15.20 14.82 1.01
N ASN A 48 -14.27 14.60 0.07
CA ASN A 48 -14.59 14.23 -1.31
C ASN A 48 -14.16 12.81 -1.71
N LEU A 49 -13.17 12.21 -1.02
CA LEU A 49 -12.65 10.89 -1.38
C LEU A 49 -13.11 9.78 -0.42
N TRP A 50 -12.77 9.91 0.86
CA TRP A 50 -13.04 8.93 1.89
C TRP A 50 -13.54 9.58 3.17
N LYS A 51 -14.86 9.61 3.32
CA LYS A 51 -15.50 10.18 4.51
C LYS A 51 -15.05 9.50 5.79
N ASP A 52 -14.82 10.30 6.83
CA ASP A 52 -14.34 9.91 8.16
C ASP A 52 -12.84 9.52 8.20
N PHE A 53 -12.11 9.61 7.08
CA PHE A 53 -10.66 9.44 7.04
C PHE A 53 -9.95 10.79 6.92
N ASN A 54 -9.28 11.20 8.00
CA ASN A 54 -8.41 12.36 8.03
C ASN A 54 -6.97 11.91 8.32
N PHE A 55 -6.03 12.25 7.44
CA PHE A 55 -4.60 11.92 7.61
C PHE A 55 -4.01 12.55 8.88
N GLY A 56 -4.42 13.77 9.22
CA GLY A 56 -3.95 14.51 10.40
C GLY A 56 -4.42 13.96 11.75
N ASP A 57 -5.30 12.96 11.77
CA ASP A 57 -5.73 12.28 13.00
C ASP A 57 -4.68 11.31 13.55
N TYR A 58 -3.73 10.88 12.71
CA TYR A 58 -2.73 9.86 13.07
C TYR A 58 -1.35 10.49 13.26
N PRO A 59 -0.59 10.11 14.29
CA PRO A 59 0.82 10.47 14.38
C PRO A 59 1.61 9.86 13.22
N VAL A 60 2.46 10.65 12.57
CA VAL A 60 3.31 10.19 11.45
C VAL A 60 4.76 10.15 11.91
N ALA A 61 5.29 8.95 12.11
CA ALA A 61 6.68 8.69 12.47
C ALA A 61 7.53 8.52 11.21
N ILE A 62 8.25 9.58 10.82
CA ILE A 62 9.15 9.56 9.68
C ILE A 62 10.55 9.18 10.16
N ARG A 63 11.07 8.05 9.69
CA ARG A 63 12.41 7.56 10.01
C ARG A 63 13.43 8.14 9.02
N GLN A 64 14.48 8.73 9.57
CA GLN A 64 15.70 9.03 8.84
C GLN A 64 16.88 8.44 9.60
N ARG A 65 17.58 7.50 8.96
CA ARG A 65 18.64 6.70 9.58
C ARG A 65 18.17 6.03 10.89
N ASN A 66 18.73 6.47 12.02
CA ASN A 66 18.48 5.93 13.36
C ASN A 66 17.63 6.85 14.24
N THR A 67 16.90 7.80 13.64
CA THR A 67 16.00 8.71 14.37
C THR A 67 14.61 8.68 13.72
N GLU A 68 13.58 8.62 14.55
CA GLU A 68 12.20 8.86 14.12
C GLU A 68 11.78 10.28 14.51
N TYR A 69 11.21 10.99 13.54
CA TYR A 69 10.60 12.30 13.68
C TYR A 69 9.10 12.09 13.65
N VAL A 70 8.48 12.14 14.83
CA VAL A 70 7.05 11.89 14.99
C VAL A 70 6.33 13.20 14.92
N PHE A 71 5.53 13.35 13.87
CA PHE A 71 4.66 14.48 13.66
C PHE A 71 3.28 14.20 14.21
N ARG A 72 2.68 15.22 14.83
CA ARG A 72 1.25 15.28 15.14
C ARG A 72 0.77 16.66 14.76
N LYS A 73 0.13 16.75 13.59
CA LYS A 73 -0.16 18.04 12.93
C LYS A 73 1.15 18.84 12.83
N GLU A 74 1.20 20.08 13.31
CA GLU A 74 2.38 20.95 13.25
C GLU A 74 3.46 20.64 14.31
N GLU A 75 3.18 19.76 15.28
CA GLU A 75 4.15 19.43 16.33
C GLU A 75 5.05 18.27 15.92
N MET A 76 6.37 18.44 16.03
CA MET A 76 7.36 17.39 15.77
C MET A 76 8.17 17.07 17.02
N ARG A 77 8.29 15.77 17.33
CA ARG A 77 9.16 15.25 18.39
C ARG A 77 10.10 14.18 17.85
N LYS A 78 11.30 14.10 18.42
CA LYS A 78 12.28 13.06 18.09
C LYS A 78 12.17 11.89 19.05
N ARG A 79 12.27 10.66 18.53
CA ARG A 79 12.43 9.45 19.33
C ARG A 79 13.37 8.46 18.65
N THR A 80 13.84 7.47 19.41
CA THR A 80 14.50 6.30 18.85
C THR A 80 13.49 5.47 18.06
N PRO A 81 13.90 4.83 16.94
CA PRO A 81 13.00 4.00 16.16
C PRO A 81 12.28 2.95 16.99
N VAL A 82 10.97 2.82 16.78
CA VAL A 82 10.13 1.84 17.50
C VAL A 82 10.24 0.47 16.82
N LEU A 83 10.23 0.46 15.49
CA LEU A 83 10.36 -0.77 14.74
C LEU A 83 11.84 -1.12 14.53
N PRO A 84 12.25 -2.38 14.76
CA PRO A 84 13.63 -2.80 14.55
C PRO A 84 14.01 -2.86 13.06
N VAL A 85 13.00 -2.90 12.18
CA VAL A 85 13.14 -3.00 10.71
C VAL A 85 12.84 -1.67 10.04
N ILE A 86 13.33 -1.51 8.81
CA ILE A 86 12.97 -0.42 7.91
C ILE A 86 11.62 -0.78 7.27
N ALA A 87 10.59 0.03 7.49
CA ALA A 87 9.25 -0.24 6.99
C ALA A 87 8.47 1.07 6.76
N CYS A 88 7.67 1.09 5.69
CA CYS A 88 6.48 1.92 5.60
C CYS A 88 5.31 1.02 6.04
N THR A 89 4.58 1.44 7.07
CA THR A 89 3.48 0.64 7.66
C THR A 89 2.62 1.48 8.60
N ALA A 90 1.51 0.94 9.09
CA ALA A 90 0.81 1.48 10.26
C ALA A 90 0.90 0.51 11.44
N TYR A 91 1.22 1.01 12.64
CA TYR A 91 1.39 0.16 13.82
C TYR A 91 1.00 0.84 15.15
N PRO A 92 0.37 0.13 16.10
CA PRO A 92 0.04 0.68 17.42
C PRO A 92 1.28 0.99 18.28
N VAL A 93 1.36 2.20 18.81
CA VAL A 93 2.39 2.63 19.79
C VAL A 93 1.71 3.42 20.90
N ASP A 94 1.95 3.03 22.16
CA ASP A 94 1.42 3.70 23.35
C ASP A 94 -0.11 3.92 23.32
N GLY A 95 -0.86 3.00 22.69
CA GLY A 95 -2.32 3.06 22.60
C GLY A 95 -2.88 3.89 21.44
N GLU A 96 -2.05 4.42 20.56
CA GLU A 96 -2.46 5.11 19.33
C GLU A 96 -1.83 4.43 18.09
N VAL A 97 -2.56 4.37 16.98
CA VAL A 97 -2.01 3.84 15.71
C VAL A 97 -1.15 4.93 15.06
N ASN A 98 0.12 4.63 14.84
CA ASN A 98 1.09 5.53 14.21
C ASN A 98 1.29 5.10 12.75
N VAL A 99 1.42 6.07 11.85
CA VAL A 99 1.86 5.87 10.46
C VAL A 99 3.38 5.94 10.45
N PHE A 100 4.05 4.87 10.02
CA PHE A 100 5.49 4.79 9.87
C PHE A 100 5.86 5.00 8.42
N MET A 101 6.77 5.95 8.20
CA MET A 101 7.28 6.29 6.89
C MET A 101 8.79 6.36 6.95
N LEU A 102 9.45 6.08 5.83
CA LEU A 102 10.82 6.53 5.62
C LEU A 102 10.83 7.98 5.13
N SER A 103 11.94 8.69 5.34
CA SER A 103 12.11 10.00 4.72
C SER A 103 12.16 9.87 3.20
N LYS A 104 11.85 10.95 2.48
CA LYS A 104 11.86 10.97 1.02
C LYS A 104 13.23 10.53 0.47
N GLU A 105 14.30 10.97 1.12
CA GLU A 105 15.68 10.66 0.73
C GLU A 105 16.03 9.20 0.98
N GLU A 106 15.55 8.61 2.07
CA GLU A 106 15.77 7.18 2.35
C GLU A 106 15.06 6.31 1.29
N LEU A 107 13.81 6.65 0.92
CA LEU A 107 13.11 5.94 -0.17
C LEU A 107 13.77 6.14 -1.53
N ASP A 108 14.23 7.35 -1.85
CA ASP A 108 15.00 7.59 -3.09
C ASP A 108 16.27 6.74 -3.13
N THR A 109 16.92 6.59 -1.98
CA THR A 109 18.15 5.79 -1.86
C THR A 109 17.84 4.31 -2.04
N LEU A 110 16.71 3.80 -1.53
CA LEU A 110 16.30 2.40 -1.73
C LEU A 110 16.10 2.05 -3.21
N GLY A 111 15.51 2.96 -4.01
CA GLY A 111 15.38 2.76 -5.46
C GLY A 111 16.73 2.66 -6.20
N ASP A 112 17.75 3.38 -5.72
CA ASP A 112 19.09 3.37 -6.31
C ASP A 112 19.85 2.04 -6.07
N PHE A 113 19.49 1.27 -5.03
CA PHE A 113 20.20 0.05 -4.64
C PHE A 113 19.65 -1.24 -5.26
N ALA A 114 18.63 -1.20 -6.14
CA ALA A 114 17.87 -2.35 -6.63
C ALA A 114 18.66 -3.53 -7.26
N GLU A 115 19.98 -3.44 -7.42
CA GLU A 115 20.87 -4.54 -7.77
C GLU A 115 21.64 -5.07 -6.55
N GLY A 116 21.05 -6.01 -5.81
CA GLY A 116 21.75 -6.82 -4.81
C GLY A 116 21.28 -6.74 -3.36
N ILE A 117 20.02 -6.36 -3.12
CA ILE A 117 19.49 -6.13 -1.78
C ILE A 117 18.82 -7.38 -1.17
N GLY A 118 18.77 -7.47 0.16
CA GLY A 118 18.03 -8.50 0.89
C GLY A 118 16.50 -8.35 0.81
N ASN A 119 15.79 -9.40 1.23
CA ASN A 119 14.34 -9.59 1.03
C ASN A 119 13.43 -8.45 1.53
N GLU A 120 13.81 -7.70 2.58
CA GLU A 120 12.97 -6.65 3.18
C GLU A 120 12.93 -5.36 2.34
N GLU A 121 14.06 -4.98 1.75
CA GLU A 121 14.17 -3.79 0.90
C GLU A 121 13.62 -4.07 -0.51
N GLU A 122 13.81 -5.30 -1.02
CA GLU A 122 13.15 -5.78 -2.25
C GLU A 122 11.61 -5.78 -2.10
N PHE A 123 11.10 -6.10 -0.92
CA PHE A 123 9.66 -5.99 -0.63
C PHE A 123 9.15 -4.55 -0.77
N LEU A 124 9.85 -3.55 -0.22
CA LEU A 124 9.44 -2.14 -0.32
C LEU A 124 9.54 -1.62 -1.76
N ILE A 125 10.59 -2.02 -2.50
CA ILE A 125 10.75 -1.68 -3.92
C ILE A 125 9.58 -2.21 -4.73
N ASN A 126 9.21 -3.48 -4.53
CA ASN A 126 8.10 -4.12 -5.24
C ASN A 126 6.73 -3.56 -4.81
N GLN A 127 6.53 -3.29 -3.51
CA GLN A 127 5.27 -2.75 -2.98
C GLN A 127 4.96 -1.35 -3.54
N PHE A 128 5.98 -0.49 -3.66
CA PHE A 128 5.80 0.90 -4.14
C PHE A 128 6.17 1.09 -5.61
N GLY A 129 6.62 0.04 -6.30
CA GLY A 129 7.06 0.12 -7.69
C GLY A 129 8.20 1.12 -7.88
N LEU A 130 9.14 1.17 -6.94
CA LEU A 130 10.30 2.06 -7.01
C LEU A 130 11.20 1.59 -8.16
N ASP A 131 11.38 2.42 -9.20
CA ASP A 131 12.37 2.16 -10.23
C ASP A 131 13.74 2.74 -9.81
N LYS A 132 14.79 2.49 -10.61
CA LYS A 132 16.13 3.10 -10.40
C LYS A 132 16.14 4.64 -10.55
N LYS A 133 14.97 5.28 -10.68
CA LYS A 133 14.85 6.72 -10.71
C LYS A 133 14.28 7.18 -9.38
N LYS A 134 14.74 8.36 -8.97
CA LYS A 134 14.21 9.02 -7.78
C LYS A 134 12.69 9.17 -7.92
N MET A 135 11.99 8.78 -6.87
CA MET A 135 10.56 8.92 -6.77
C MET A 135 10.19 10.41 -6.86
N ILE A 136 9.09 10.76 -7.51
CA ILE A 136 8.63 12.16 -7.49
C ILE A 136 7.90 12.46 -6.18
N ASP A 137 7.79 13.75 -5.85
CA ASP A 137 7.14 14.21 -4.62
C ASP A 137 5.70 13.68 -4.48
N GLU A 138 4.94 13.68 -5.57
CA GLU A 138 3.54 13.26 -5.59
C GLU A 138 3.38 11.76 -5.33
N GLN A 139 4.35 10.94 -5.75
CA GLN A 139 4.38 9.51 -5.42
C GLN A 139 4.63 9.31 -3.92
N TYR A 140 5.56 10.06 -3.33
CA TYR A 140 5.78 10.01 -1.88
C TYR A 140 4.53 10.41 -1.09
N LEU A 141 3.84 11.47 -1.51
CA LEU A 141 2.56 11.88 -0.92
C LEU A 141 1.52 10.76 -1.03
N SER A 142 1.41 10.10 -2.19
CA SER A 142 0.47 8.99 -2.36
C SER A 142 0.76 7.83 -1.39
N ILE A 143 2.03 7.48 -1.16
CA ILE A 143 2.43 6.44 -0.20
C ILE A 143 2.12 6.87 1.24
N MET A 144 2.29 8.14 1.61
CA MET A 144 1.87 8.61 2.94
C MET A 144 0.38 8.36 3.17
N TYR A 145 -0.45 8.60 2.16
CA TYR A 145 -1.88 8.33 2.23
C TYR A 145 -2.22 6.83 2.20
N HIS A 146 -1.44 6.00 1.50
CA HIS A 146 -1.52 4.54 1.56
C HIS A 146 -1.39 4.05 3.00
N GLU A 147 -0.29 4.43 3.67
CA GLU A 147 -0.02 4.03 5.05
C GLU A 147 -0.98 4.71 6.04
N GLY A 148 -1.39 5.95 5.74
CA GLY A 148 -2.46 6.63 6.47
C GLY A 148 -3.77 5.85 6.44
N LEU A 149 -4.15 5.28 5.30
CA LEU A 149 -5.34 4.45 5.21
C LEU A 149 -5.20 3.17 6.03
N HIS A 150 -4.02 2.54 6.08
CA HIS A 150 -3.78 1.41 6.98
C HIS A 150 -3.98 1.78 8.45
N ALA A 151 -3.59 2.99 8.87
CA ALA A 151 -3.86 3.46 10.23
C ALA A 151 -5.37 3.60 10.51
N TYR A 152 -6.14 4.09 9.52
CA TYR A 152 -7.60 4.13 9.59
C TYR A 152 -8.22 2.73 9.63
N GLN A 153 -7.77 1.82 8.77
CA GLN A 153 -8.22 0.42 8.75
C GLN A 153 -7.95 -0.26 10.09
N LEU A 154 -6.76 -0.10 10.67
CA LEU A 154 -6.46 -0.65 12.00
C LEU A 154 -7.42 -0.14 13.08
N LYS A 155 -7.85 1.12 13.02
CA LYS A 155 -8.80 1.68 14.00
C LYS A 155 -10.21 1.10 13.89
N TYR A 156 -10.69 0.80 12.68
CA TYR A 156 -12.09 0.37 12.45
C TYR A 156 -12.25 -1.11 12.10
N TYR A 157 -11.16 -1.77 11.72
CA TYR A 157 -11.10 -3.15 11.24
C TYR A 157 -10.14 -4.04 12.05
N GLU A 158 -9.60 -3.54 13.18
CA GLU A 158 -8.55 -4.19 13.99
C GLU A 158 -8.79 -5.67 14.25
N LYS A 159 -10.00 -6.02 14.71
CA LYS A 159 -10.31 -7.38 15.13
C LYS A 159 -10.21 -8.38 13.98
N ASN A 160 -10.60 -7.96 12.78
CA ASN A 160 -10.55 -8.82 11.61
C ASN A 160 -9.14 -8.90 11.03
N LEU A 161 -8.41 -7.77 11.01
CA LEU A 161 -6.97 -7.76 10.66
C LEU A 161 -6.17 -8.70 11.57
N MET A 162 -6.47 -8.71 12.88
CA MET A 162 -5.77 -9.51 13.89
C MET A 162 -6.27 -10.96 13.99
N ASN A 163 -7.47 -11.28 13.50
CA ASN A 163 -8.04 -12.63 13.54
C ASN A 163 -7.57 -13.51 12.37
N ILE A 164 -7.22 -12.93 11.23
CA ILE A 164 -6.61 -13.69 10.12
C ILE A 164 -5.20 -14.17 10.51
N ALA A 165 -4.53 -13.44 11.41
CA ALA A 165 -3.28 -13.89 12.04
C ALA A 165 -3.48 -14.99 13.11
N LYS A 166 -4.72 -15.41 13.42
CA LYS A 166 -5.02 -16.38 14.48
C LYS A 166 -5.61 -17.69 13.95
N ASP A 167 -4.70 -18.65 13.82
CA ASP A 167 -4.77 -19.95 14.52
C ASP A 167 -5.78 -21.05 14.12
N GLU A 168 -6.74 -20.86 13.20
CA GLU A 168 -7.68 -21.95 12.86
C GLU A 168 -7.19 -22.92 11.76
N TYR A 169 -6.24 -22.53 10.91
CA TYR A 169 -5.72 -23.38 9.81
C TYR A 169 -4.22 -23.71 9.90
N LYS A 170 -3.64 -23.85 11.11
CA LYS A 170 -2.19 -24.06 11.35
C LYS A 170 -1.51 -25.18 10.55
N GLU A 171 -2.27 -26.09 9.94
CA GLU A 171 -1.73 -27.18 9.12
C GLU A 171 -1.56 -26.83 7.63
N ILE A 172 -2.16 -25.74 7.14
CA ILE A 172 -2.05 -25.31 5.75
C ILE A 172 -1.05 -24.16 5.66
N ASP A 173 0.00 -24.36 4.86
CA ASP A 173 0.96 -23.32 4.56
C ASP A 173 0.35 -22.33 3.56
N GLU A 174 0.00 -21.13 4.02
CA GLU A 174 -0.52 -20.03 3.18
C GLU A 174 0.40 -19.73 2.00
N LYS A 175 1.73 -19.85 2.18
CA LYS A 175 2.70 -19.62 1.10
C LYS A 175 2.57 -20.68 0.02
N GLU A 176 2.27 -21.91 0.40
CA GLU A 176 2.06 -22.99 -0.56
C GLU A 176 0.74 -22.78 -1.34
N VAL A 177 -0.32 -22.33 -0.68
CA VAL A 177 -1.58 -21.96 -1.36
C VAL A 177 -1.34 -20.85 -2.39
N LEU A 178 -0.61 -19.79 -1.99
CA LEU A 178 -0.25 -18.69 -2.90
C LEU A 178 0.66 -19.15 -4.05
N ARG A 179 1.62 -20.03 -3.79
CA ARG A 179 2.49 -20.60 -4.83
C ARG A 179 1.70 -21.45 -5.83
N ARG A 180 0.68 -22.18 -5.37
CA ARG A 180 -0.15 -23.03 -6.22
C ARG A 180 -1.08 -22.23 -7.12
N VAL A 181 -1.57 -21.05 -6.71
CA VAL A 181 -2.37 -20.21 -7.62
C VAL A 181 -1.54 -19.59 -8.76
N ASP A 182 -0.21 -19.62 -8.65
CA ASP A 182 0.72 -19.21 -9.70
C ASP A 182 1.04 -20.35 -10.71
N GLU A 183 0.38 -21.51 -10.58
CA GLU A 183 0.48 -22.60 -11.55
C GLU A 183 -0.24 -22.27 -12.87
N GLU A 184 0.33 -22.72 -14.00
CA GLU A 184 -0.10 -22.37 -15.38
C GLU A 184 -1.61 -22.60 -15.63
N ALA A 185 -2.21 -23.62 -15.00
CA ALA A 185 -3.63 -23.93 -15.16
C ALA A 185 -4.57 -22.85 -14.56
N ILE A 186 -4.11 -22.08 -13.59
CA ILE A 186 -4.91 -21.06 -12.87
C ILE A 186 -4.58 -19.66 -13.39
N VAL A 187 -3.33 -19.42 -13.80
CA VAL A 187 -2.83 -18.16 -14.38
C VAL A 187 -3.78 -17.58 -15.42
N SER A 188 -4.22 -18.39 -16.39
CA SER A 188 -5.12 -17.93 -17.46
C SER A 188 -6.46 -17.37 -16.98
N TYR A 189 -6.97 -17.83 -15.82
CA TYR A 189 -8.19 -17.27 -15.22
C TYR A 189 -7.92 -15.87 -14.67
N TYR A 190 -6.81 -15.69 -13.94
CA TYR A 190 -6.45 -14.37 -13.40
C TYR A 190 -6.11 -13.36 -14.50
N GLU A 191 -5.42 -13.78 -15.56
CA GLU A 191 -5.17 -12.90 -16.71
C GLU A 191 -6.48 -12.43 -17.36
N LYS A 192 -7.45 -13.34 -17.53
CA LYS A 192 -8.75 -13.00 -18.09
C LYS A 192 -9.54 -12.07 -17.16
N GLU A 193 -9.50 -12.30 -15.85
CA GLU A 193 -10.10 -11.44 -14.83
C GLU A 193 -9.47 -10.02 -14.88
N GLY A 194 -8.15 -9.93 -14.86
CA GLY A 194 -7.41 -8.66 -14.92
C GLY A 194 -7.68 -7.86 -16.20
N GLU A 195 -7.73 -8.52 -17.36
CA GLU A 195 -8.06 -7.85 -18.63
C GLU A 195 -9.49 -7.33 -18.64
N LEU A 196 -10.48 -8.12 -18.19
CA LEU A 196 -11.87 -7.67 -18.10
C LEU A 196 -12.03 -6.50 -17.13
N LEU A 197 -11.36 -6.56 -15.97
CA LEU A 197 -11.38 -5.51 -14.97
C LEU A 197 -10.77 -4.21 -15.50
N TYR A 198 -9.59 -4.30 -16.14
CA TYR A 198 -8.95 -3.17 -16.79
C TYR A 198 -9.83 -2.53 -17.88
N GLN A 199 -10.44 -3.34 -18.74
CA GLN A 199 -11.34 -2.84 -19.79
C GLN A 199 -12.58 -2.15 -19.19
N ALA A 200 -13.19 -2.74 -18.16
CA ALA A 200 -14.33 -2.17 -17.48
C ALA A 200 -14.03 -0.78 -16.88
N ILE A 201 -12.83 -0.60 -16.32
CA ILE A 201 -12.40 0.67 -15.70
C ILE A 201 -12.09 1.72 -16.76
N THR A 202 -11.46 1.33 -17.87
CA THR A 202 -10.91 2.27 -18.87
C THR A 202 -11.91 2.65 -19.96
N THR A 203 -12.97 1.87 -20.19
CA THR A 203 -14.02 2.26 -21.14
C THR A 203 -14.79 3.50 -20.66
N GLN A 204 -15.08 4.38 -21.62
CA GLN A 204 -15.86 5.60 -21.40
C GLN A 204 -17.38 5.37 -21.51
N ASP A 205 -17.83 4.23 -22.05
CA ASP A 205 -19.25 3.89 -22.12
C ASP A 205 -19.69 3.16 -20.84
N ASP A 206 -20.61 3.76 -20.08
CA ASP A 206 -21.13 3.18 -18.83
C ASP A 206 -21.80 1.81 -19.05
N LYS A 207 -22.51 1.61 -20.16
CA LYS A 207 -23.18 0.34 -20.44
C LYS A 207 -22.16 -0.75 -20.77
N GLU A 208 -21.13 -0.39 -21.52
CA GLU A 208 -20.02 -1.31 -21.79
C GLU A 208 -19.25 -1.63 -20.50
N SER A 209 -18.98 -0.63 -19.67
CA SER A 209 -18.33 -0.78 -18.37
C SER A 209 -19.10 -1.76 -17.46
N ILE A 210 -20.43 -1.60 -17.36
CA ILE A 210 -21.30 -2.52 -16.60
C ILE A 210 -21.26 -3.94 -17.20
N SER A 211 -21.32 -4.07 -18.52
CA SER A 211 -21.25 -5.38 -19.19
C SER A 211 -19.93 -6.09 -18.90
N LEU A 212 -18.81 -5.39 -19.03
CA LEU A 212 -17.47 -5.92 -18.77
C LEU A 212 -17.29 -6.27 -17.29
N ALA A 213 -17.83 -5.46 -16.36
CA ALA A 213 -17.81 -5.75 -14.94
C ALA A 213 -18.63 -7.01 -14.59
N LYS A 214 -19.78 -7.23 -15.24
CA LYS A 214 -20.57 -8.47 -15.11
C LYS A 214 -19.82 -9.67 -15.69
N GLU A 215 -19.11 -9.50 -16.81
CA GLU A 215 -18.23 -10.54 -17.36
C GLU A 215 -17.07 -10.87 -16.41
N TYR A 216 -16.47 -9.88 -15.76
CA TYR A 216 -15.44 -10.06 -14.73
C TYR A 216 -15.96 -10.92 -13.57
N VAL A 217 -17.13 -10.58 -13.00
CA VAL A 217 -17.76 -11.36 -11.93
C VAL A 217 -18.03 -12.80 -12.40
N SER A 218 -18.51 -13.00 -13.63
CA SER A 218 -18.71 -14.33 -14.19
C SER A 218 -17.40 -15.10 -14.37
N ALA A 219 -16.33 -14.45 -14.81
CA ALA A 219 -15.01 -15.06 -14.96
C ALA A 219 -14.47 -15.54 -13.61
N ARG A 220 -14.58 -14.71 -12.56
CA ARG A 220 -14.18 -15.08 -11.20
C ARG A 220 -14.97 -16.27 -10.66
N LYS A 221 -16.29 -16.30 -10.87
CA LYS A 221 -17.12 -17.47 -10.51
C LYS A 221 -16.67 -18.75 -11.21
N LYS A 222 -16.27 -18.67 -12.48
CA LYS A 222 -15.72 -19.83 -13.22
C LYS A 222 -14.39 -20.30 -12.64
N ARG A 223 -13.50 -19.37 -12.23
CA ARG A 223 -12.25 -19.72 -11.54
C ARG A 223 -12.53 -20.44 -10.23
N ILE A 224 -13.43 -19.92 -9.39
CA ILE A 224 -13.79 -20.57 -8.12
C ILE A 224 -14.39 -21.96 -8.36
N GLN A 225 -15.31 -22.12 -9.31
CA GLN A 225 -15.87 -23.42 -9.68
C GLN A 225 -14.83 -24.41 -10.21
N PHE A 226 -13.80 -23.92 -10.89
CA PHE A 226 -12.67 -24.75 -11.31
C PHE A 226 -11.87 -25.20 -10.09
N LEU A 227 -11.53 -24.29 -9.17
CA LEU A 227 -10.77 -24.61 -7.96
C LEU A 227 -11.54 -25.58 -7.05
N GLU A 228 -12.84 -25.40 -6.86
CA GLU A 228 -13.70 -26.32 -6.08
C GLU A 228 -13.64 -27.78 -6.57
N LYS A 229 -13.34 -28.01 -7.85
CA LYS A 229 -13.22 -29.36 -8.43
C LYS A 229 -11.84 -29.97 -8.28
N HIS A 230 -10.81 -29.15 -8.08
CA HIS A 230 -9.41 -29.58 -8.15
C HIS A 230 -8.64 -29.40 -6.84
N TRP A 231 -9.12 -28.56 -5.94
CA TRP A 231 -8.48 -28.22 -4.68
C TRP A 231 -9.27 -28.79 -3.51
N LYS A 232 -8.59 -28.99 -2.38
CA LYS A 232 -9.28 -29.33 -1.13
C LYS A 232 -10.08 -28.12 -0.66
N ARG A 233 -11.17 -28.37 0.06
CA ARG A 233 -12.04 -27.32 0.59
C ARG A 233 -11.25 -26.33 1.45
N GLU A 234 -10.40 -26.85 2.32
CA GLU A 234 -9.63 -26.04 3.27
C GLU A 234 -8.62 -25.13 2.55
N GLU A 235 -7.98 -25.61 1.48
CA GLU A 235 -7.07 -24.81 0.64
C GLU A 235 -7.80 -23.68 -0.07
N LEU A 236 -9.03 -23.95 -0.53
CA LEU A 236 -9.87 -22.96 -1.17
C LEU A 236 -10.36 -21.89 -0.19
N GLU A 237 -10.72 -22.27 1.04
CA GLU A 237 -11.12 -21.29 2.06
C GLU A 237 -9.94 -20.39 2.46
N VAL A 238 -8.74 -20.95 2.65
CA VAL A 238 -7.52 -20.14 2.86
C VAL A 238 -7.29 -19.16 1.71
N LEU A 239 -7.43 -19.60 0.45
CA LEU A 239 -7.30 -18.72 -0.71
C LEU A 239 -8.33 -17.58 -0.68
N LYS A 240 -9.60 -17.89 -0.41
CA LYS A 240 -10.68 -16.88 -0.34
C LYS A 240 -10.43 -15.86 0.76
N GLU A 241 -9.96 -16.30 1.92
CA GLU A 241 -9.61 -15.43 3.04
C GLU A 241 -8.45 -14.49 2.69
N GLN A 242 -7.41 -15.01 2.04
CA GLN A 242 -6.26 -14.20 1.58
C GLN A 242 -6.66 -13.22 0.47
N GLU A 243 -7.44 -13.66 -0.52
CA GLU A 243 -8.01 -12.80 -1.57
C GLU A 243 -8.82 -11.66 -0.94
N HIS A 244 -9.77 -12.00 -0.07
CA HIS A 244 -10.61 -11.03 0.63
C HIS A 244 -9.76 -10.02 1.40
N TYR A 245 -8.80 -10.50 2.19
CA TYR A 245 -7.93 -9.67 3.00
C TYR A 245 -7.14 -8.69 2.15
N TYR A 246 -6.36 -9.19 1.19
CA TYR A 246 -5.46 -8.33 0.42
C TYR A 246 -6.22 -7.39 -0.51
N GLU A 247 -7.35 -7.82 -1.10
CA GLU A 247 -8.18 -6.92 -1.88
C GLU A 247 -8.77 -5.79 -1.03
N LEU A 248 -9.29 -6.11 0.16
CA LEU A 248 -9.91 -5.12 1.03
C LEU A 248 -8.88 -4.19 1.69
N VAL A 249 -7.76 -4.72 2.17
CA VAL A 249 -6.79 -3.97 2.97
C VAL A 249 -5.81 -3.23 2.06
N GLU A 250 -5.11 -3.96 1.21
CA GLU A 250 -4.05 -3.42 0.35
C GLU A 250 -4.64 -2.82 -0.92
N GLY A 251 -5.69 -3.43 -1.47
CA GLY A 251 -6.38 -2.91 -2.64
C GLY A 251 -7.05 -1.56 -2.40
N THR A 252 -7.67 -1.34 -1.23
CA THR A 252 -8.20 -0.01 -0.89
C THR A 252 -7.10 1.02 -0.64
N ALA A 253 -5.93 0.61 -0.11
CA ALA A 253 -4.78 1.49 0.07
C ALA A 253 -4.12 1.85 -1.27
N LYS A 254 -4.03 0.90 -2.22
CA LYS A 254 -3.64 1.18 -3.61
C LYS A 254 -4.64 2.07 -4.34
N TYR A 255 -5.93 1.88 -4.11
CA TYR A 255 -6.95 2.81 -4.58
C TYR A 255 -6.74 4.21 -4.02
N MET A 256 -6.43 4.35 -2.73
CA MET A 256 -6.10 5.66 -2.14
C MET A 256 -4.89 6.30 -2.81
N GLU A 257 -3.79 5.56 -3.04
CA GLU A 257 -2.63 6.08 -3.79
C GLU A 257 -3.03 6.65 -5.15
N GLU A 258 -3.80 5.89 -5.92
CA GLU A 258 -4.25 6.26 -7.25
C GLU A 258 -5.09 7.54 -7.25
N GLN A 259 -5.98 7.67 -6.27
CA GLN A 259 -6.85 8.84 -6.13
C GLN A 259 -6.05 10.08 -5.71
N ILE A 260 -5.07 9.94 -4.81
CA ILE A 260 -4.16 11.04 -4.47
C ILE A 260 -3.37 11.49 -5.71
N LEU A 261 -2.87 10.55 -6.52
CA LEU A 261 -2.18 10.90 -7.76
C LEU A 261 -3.09 11.62 -8.77
N LYS A 262 -4.38 11.29 -8.81
CA LYS A 262 -5.38 12.04 -9.59
C LYS A 262 -5.58 13.46 -9.06
N TYR A 263 -5.74 13.64 -7.74
CA TYR A 263 -5.85 14.98 -7.13
C TYR A 263 -4.61 15.84 -7.39
N LEU A 264 -3.44 15.23 -7.50
CA LEU A 264 -2.18 15.90 -7.79
C LEU A 264 -1.89 16.05 -9.30
N GLU A 265 -2.86 15.75 -10.17
CA GLU A 265 -2.79 15.89 -11.64
C GLU A 265 -1.59 15.11 -12.24
N ARG A 266 -1.43 13.83 -11.86
CA ARG A 266 -0.38 12.93 -12.37
C ARG A 266 -0.97 11.78 -13.19
N GLU A 267 -1.71 12.13 -14.24
CA GLU A 267 -2.41 11.18 -15.11
C GLU A 267 -1.46 10.13 -15.71
N GLU A 268 -0.23 10.50 -16.04
CA GLU A 268 0.77 9.59 -16.62
C GLU A 268 1.22 8.47 -15.66
N ILE A 269 1.14 8.71 -14.34
CA ILE A 269 1.45 7.72 -13.31
C ILE A 269 0.22 6.87 -13.04
N VAL A 270 -0.95 7.50 -12.98
CA VAL A 270 -2.24 6.81 -12.87
C VAL A 270 -2.41 5.79 -14.00
N GLU A 271 -2.13 6.17 -15.25
CA GLU A 271 -2.18 5.25 -16.38
C GLU A 271 -1.27 4.03 -16.23
N LYS A 272 -0.08 4.21 -15.63
CA LYS A 272 0.83 3.10 -15.34
C LYS A 272 0.24 2.19 -14.27
N TYR A 273 -0.33 2.76 -13.20
CA TYR A 273 -1.00 2.00 -12.14
C TYR A 273 -2.18 1.21 -12.69
N LEU A 274 -3.00 1.78 -13.56
CA LEU A 274 -4.12 1.06 -14.17
C LEU A 274 -3.64 -0.12 -15.02
N LYS A 275 -2.52 0.02 -15.74
CA LYS A 275 -1.97 -1.09 -16.56
C LYS A 275 -1.55 -2.30 -15.70
N THR A 276 -1.15 -2.10 -14.44
CA THR A 276 -0.78 -3.22 -13.57
C THR A 276 -1.96 -4.12 -13.19
N ILE A 277 -3.21 -3.66 -13.39
CA ILE A 277 -4.43 -4.47 -13.14
C ILE A 277 -4.50 -5.68 -14.07
N LYS A 278 -4.06 -5.52 -15.34
CA LYS A 278 -4.07 -6.60 -16.33
C LYS A 278 -2.75 -7.35 -16.45
N GLU A 279 -1.68 -6.84 -15.83
CA GLU A 279 -0.39 -7.50 -15.77
C GLU A 279 -0.38 -8.46 -14.57
N LEU A 280 -0.41 -9.77 -14.84
CA LEU A 280 -0.39 -10.75 -13.75
C LEU A 280 0.90 -10.63 -12.94
N GLN A 281 0.74 -10.35 -11.66
CA GLN A 281 1.81 -10.40 -10.67
C GLN A 281 1.75 -11.74 -9.92
N GLU A 282 2.89 -12.24 -9.48
CA GLU A 282 2.98 -13.45 -8.65
C GLU A 282 2.61 -13.14 -7.19
N GLY A 283 2.18 -14.17 -6.45
CA GLY A 283 1.85 -14.06 -5.03
C GLY A 283 0.74 -13.05 -4.72
N LYS A 284 0.85 -12.37 -3.58
CA LYS A 284 -0.22 -11.49 -3.06
C LYS A 284 -0.45 -10.22 -3.89
N GLN A 285 0.53 -9.75 -4.65
CA GLN A 285 0.48 -8.47 -5.37
C GLN A 285 -0.69 -8.39 -6.36
N LYS A 286 -1.10 -9.52 -6.96
CA LYS A 286 -2.25 -9.57 -7.86
C LYS A 286 -3.56 -9.13 -7.20
N TYR A 287 -3.71 -9.40 -5.90
CA TYR A 287 -4.89 -9.02 -5.12
C TYR A 287 -4.90 -7.53 -4.77
N TYR A 288 -3.73 -6.90 -4.70
CA TYR A 288 -3.60 -5.48 -4.44
C TYR A 288 -4.15 -4.72 -5.66
N ASN A 289 -3.72 -5.12 -6.85
CA ASN A 289 -4.15 -4.51 -8.11
C ASN A 289 -5.63 -4.82 -8.40
N THR A 290 -6.08 -6.06 -8.13
CA THR A 290 -7.49 -6.45 -8.30
C THR A 290 -8.40 -5.67 -7.35
N GLY A 291 -8.04 -5.57 -6.06
CA GLY A 291 -8.79 -4.79 -5.08
C GLY A 291 -8.87 -3.31 -5.44
N MET A 292 -7.77 -2.71 -5.90
CA MET A 292 -7.76 -1.35 -6.44
C MET A 292 -8.74 -1.19 -7.60
N GLY A 293 -8.70 -2.11 -8.58
CA GLY A 293 -9.59 -2.09 -9.72
C GLY A 293 -11.07 -2.22 -9.34
N ILE A 294 -11.40 -3.09 -8.38
CA ILE A 294 -12.76 -3.21 -7.86
C ILE A 294 -13.21 -1.92 -7.19
N CYS A 295 -12.37 -1.27 -6.38
CA CYS A 295 -12.69 0.02 -5.74
C CYS A 295 -13.03 1.11 -6.76
N LEU A 296 -12.30 1.17 -7.89
CA LEU A 296 -12.56 2.11 -8.97
C LEU A 296 -13.93 1.88 -9.63
N LEU A 297 -14.31 0.63 -9.85
CA LEU A 297 -15.66 0.30 -10.36
C LEU A 297 -16.75 0.58 -9.33
N LEU A 298 -16.49 0.30 -8.05
CA LEU A 298 -17.44 0.62 -6.98
C LEU A 298 -17.68 2.12 -6.86
N ASP A 299 -16.68 2.96 -7.07
CA ASP A 299 -16.88 4.41 -7.15
C ASP A 299 -17.79 4.83 -8.30
N ARG A 300 -17.68 4.14 -9.44
CA ARG A 300 -18.52 4.41 -10.63
C ARG A 300 -19.97 3.96 -10.42
N PHE A 301 -20.19 2.81 -9.79
CA PHE A 301 -21.49 2.15 -9.75
C PHE A 301 -22.23 2.29 -8.41
N ASN A 302 -21.52 2.50 -7.30
CA ASN A 302 -22.09 2.65 -5.97
C ASN A 302 -21.20 3.51 -5.08
N ILE A 303 -21.21 4.83 -5.26
CA ILE A 303 -20.40 5.80 -4.50
C ILE A 303 -20.49 5.69 -2.97
N SER A 304 -21.52 5.02 -2.43
CA SER A 304 -21.73 4.87 -0.99
C SER A 304 -20.97 3.68 -0.37
N TRP A 305 -20.31 2.84 -1.16
CA TRP A 305 -19.64 1.60 -0.73
C TRP A 305 -18.59 1.80 0.39
N LYS A 306 -17.93 2.97 0.43
CA LYS A 306 -16.90 3.28 1.43
C LYS A 306 -17.46 3.40 2.86
N LYS A 307 -18.75 3.72 3.02
CA LYS A 307 -19.37 3.99 4.33
C LYS A 307 -19.33 2.79 5.27
N ASP A 308 -19.35 1.59 4.71
CA ASP A 308 -19.43 0.33 5.46
C ASP A 308 -18.30 -0.65 5.11
N ALA A 309 -17.38 -0.30 4.18
CA ALA A 309 -16.28 -1.17 3.72
C ALA A 309 -15.53 -1.88 4.85
N PHE A 310 -15.23 -1.17 5.94
CA PHE A 310 -14.52 -1.73 7.10
C PHE A 310 -15.43 -1.99 8.32
N ARG A 311 -16.70 -1.58 8.28
CA ARG A 311 -17.68 -1.83 9.35
C ARG A 311 -18.44 -3.15 9.13
N ASN A 312 -18.63 -3.54 7.88
CA ASN A 312 -19.25 -4.78 7.44
C ASN A 312 -18.39 -5.41 6.33
N PRO A 313 -17.33 -6.14 6.66
CA PRO A 313 -16.28 -6.54 5.73
C PRO A 313 -16.67 -7.75 4.88
N ILE A 314 -17.65 -7.59 4.00
CA ILE A 314 -17.86 -8.57 2.94
C ILE A 314 -16.80 -8.40 1.84
N PRO A 315 -16.46 -9.45 1.07
CA PRO A 315 -15.53 -9.37 -0.04
C PRO A 315 -15.84 -8.26 -1.04
N LEU A 316 -14.80 -7.57 -1.54
CA LEU A 316 -14.97 -6.46 -2.48
C LEU A 316 -15.66 -6.92 -3.78
N ASN A 317 -15.36 -8.14 -4.24
CA ASN A 317 -16.03 -8.73 -5.40
C ASN A 317 -17.53 -8.97 -5.16
N GLU A 318 -17.94 -9.32 -3.94
CA GLU A 318 -19.36 -9.45 -3.59
C GLU A 318 -20.04 -8.08 -3.56
N ARG A 319 -19.38 -7.04 -3.01
CA ARG A 319 -19.87 -5.65 -3.08
C ARG A 319 -20.08 -5.18 -4.51
N LEU A 320 -19.15 -5.52 -5.40
CA LEU A 320 -19.25 -5.18 -6.81
C LEU A 320 -20.41 -5.91 -7.48
N GLU A 321 -20.58 -7.20 -7.17
CA GLU A 321 -21.72 -7.98 -7.65
C GLU A 321 -23.05 -7.36 -7.22
N ASP A 322 -23.23 -7.05 -5.94
CA ASP A 322 -24.43 -6.39 -5.41
C ASP A 322 -24.70 -5.04 -6.09
N ALA A 323 -23.65 -4.25 -6.33
CA ALA A 323 -23.77 -2.97 -7.04
C ALA A 323 -24.24 -3.14 -8.49
N LEU A 324 -23.81 -4.22 -9.16
CA LEU A 324 -24.17 -4.52 -10.54
C LEU A 324 -25.55 -5.15 -10.69
N GLU A 325 -26.09 -5.81 -9.67
CA GLU A 325 -27.47 -6.33 -9.68
C GLU A 325 -28.51 -5.20 -9.67
N GLY A 326 -28.14 -4.04 -9.11
CA GLY A 326 -28.98 -2.83 -9.10
C GLY A 326 -29.03 -2.04 -10.41
N LEU A 327 -28.24 -2.44 -11.44
CA LEU A 327 -28.04 -1.74 -12.72
C LEU A 327 -28.36 -2.64 -13.92
#